data_AF-A0A924I4G1-F1
#
_entry.id   AF-A0A924I4G1-F1
#
_cell.length_a   1.000
_cell.length_b   1.000
_cell.length_c   1.000
_cell.angle_alpha   90.00
_cell.angle_beta   90.00
_cell.angle_gamma   90.00
#
_symmetry.space_group_name_H-M   'P 1'
#
loop_
_entity.id
_entity.type
_entity.pdbx_description
1 polymer ?
#
loop_
_entity_poly.entity_id
_entity_poly.type
_entity_poly.pdbx_seq_one_letter_code
_entity_poly.pdbx_strand_id
1 'polypeptide(L)'
;MFFVVSGIVIATNYAGHVATVGEWALFMRKRIARIYPLHLATLAFYVAIGLLVWARQLHPVDATRYDAAAIVPNLFLVHAWFPSGTISFNYVSWSVSAEFFVYLSFPLVALAVRGRPAISLLAIALLFAVFAVYAQTRIGLPLTRLGWQAGMLRAIPSFAFGVWIEAHRDQLSRLFAPYHPALLLKAGLVLLGVLMIVQIDQYVTLALIWVVVLLAYLCDRAAVSTWLSARWLAARGELTYSLYMLHPLVATVFLAVLFPRLLGTSLPARIVGVLAALPIVYLAAVLSLRHFENPVRRAINRWGDRRALSPQPGA
;
A
#
# COMPACT_ATOMS: atom_id res chain seq x y z
N MET A 1 -5.80 4.86 -4.95
CA MET A 1 -6.29 5.03 -3.57
C MET A 1 -5.19 4.83 -2.53
N PHE A 2 -4.68 3.61 -2.30
CA PHE A 2 -3.70 3.30 -1.23
C PHE A 2 -2.55 4.31 -1.11
N PHE A 3 -1.80 4.55 -2.19
CA PHE A 3 -0.65 5.47 -2.17
C PHE A 3 -1.04 6.92 -1.90
N VAL A 4 -2.21 7.37 -2.38
CA VAL A 4 -2.73 8.73 -2.10
C VAL A 4 -3.03 8.87 -0.60
N VAL A 5 -3.72 7.89 -0.01
CA VAL A 5 -4.01 7.88 1.43
C VAL A 5 -2.71 7.80 2.25
N SER A 6 -1.74 6.99 1.82
CA SER A 6 -0.42 6.91 2.46
C SER A 6 0.30 8.27 2.44
N GLY A 7 0.24 8.99 1.31
CA GLY A 7 0.77 10.36 1.18
C GLY A 7 0.13 11.34 2.15
N ILE A 8 -1.20 11.34 2.25
CA ILE A 8 -1.94 12.17 3.21
C ILE A 8 -1.50 11.84 4.63
N VAL A 9 -1.63 10.58 5.06
CA VAL A 9 -1.36 10.15 6.44
C VAL A 9 0.08 10.43 6.85
N ILE A 10 1.05 10.20 5.96
CA ILE A 10 2.46 10.49 6.25
C ILE A 10 2.70 11.99 6.34
N ALA A 11 2.18 12.78 5.40
CA ALA A 11 2.31 14.21 5.44
C ALA A 11 1.67 14.81 6.71
N THR A 12 0.49 14.35 7.12
CA THR A 12 -0.18 14.85 8.33
C THR A 12 0.65 14.61 9.59
N ASN A 13 1.33 13.46 9.68
CA ASN A 13 2.07 13.06 10.89
C ASN A 13 3.54 13.49 10.90
N TYR A 14 4.15 13.73 9.73
CA TYR A 14 5.59 13.89 9.60
C TYR A 14 6.02 15.10 8.77
N ALA A 15 5.09 15.87 8.18
CA ALA A 15 5.45 17.14 7.56
C ALA A 15 6.14 18.04 8.61
N GLY A 16 7.33 18.54 8.27
CA GLY A 16 8.15 19.33 9.18
C GLY A 16 9.03 18.54 10.16
N HIS A 17 8.90 17.21 10.23
CA HIS A 17 9.66 16.33 11.14
C HIS A 17 10.51 15.32 10.36
N VAL A 18 11.09 15.77 9.25
CA VAL A 18 12.01 15.01 8.38
C VAL A 18 13.10 15.92 7.80
N ALA A 19 13.36 17.06 8.44
CA ALA A 19 14.30 18.06 7.97
C ALA A 19 15.74 17.70 8.34
N THR A 20 15.93 16.97 9.45
CA THR A 20 17.24 16.49 9.89
C THR A 20 17.41 14.99 9.65
N VAL A 21 18.67 14.53 9.60
CA VAL A 21 19.00 13.09 9.46
C VAL A 21 18.40 12.28 10.62
N GLY A 22 18.43 12.80 11.84
CA GLY A 22 17.87 12.14 13.02
C GLY A 22 16.35 11.98 12.95
N GLU A 23 15.65 13.04 12.54
CA GLU A 23 14.20 13.02 12.30
C GLU A 23 13.81 12.03 11.20
N TRP A 24 14.53 12.05 10.08
CA TRP A 24 14.33 11.11 8.98
C TRP A 24 14.59 9.66 9.41
N ALA A 25 15.66 9.41 10.17
CA ALA A 25 15.95 8.07 10.69
C ALA A 25 14.85 7.57 11.64
N LEU A 26 14.32 8.45 12.50
CA LEU A 26 13.18 8.13 13.37
C LEU A 26 11.92 7.81 12.57
N PHE A 27 11.63 8.60 11.53
CA PHE A 27 10.54 8.33 10.60
C PHE A 27 10.69 6.95 9.94
N MET A 28 11.84 6.68 9.33
CA MET A 28 12.13 5.41 8.66
C MET A 28 12.05 4.23 9.62
N ARG A 29 12.56 4.36 10.85
CA ARG A 29 12.44 3.32 11.89
C ARG A 29 10.97 3.00 12.19
N LYS A 30 10.13 4.02 12.38
CA LYS A 30 8.69 3.83 12.65
C LYS A 30 7.97 3.16 11.47
N ARG A 31 8.39 3.46 10.23
CA ARG A 31 7.84 2.86 9.00
C ARG A 31 8.29 1.40 8.82
N ILE A 32 9.58 1.12 8.98
CA ILE A 32 10.14 -0.25 8.92
C ILE A 32 9.47 -1.11 9.99
N ALA A 33 9.36 -0.63 11.23
CA ALA A 33 8.69 -1.34 12.31
C ALA A 33 7.20 -1.64 12.03
N ARG A 34 6.55 -0.93 11.09
CA ARG A 34 5.18 -1.17 10.67
C ARG A 34 5.08 -2.24 9.58
N ILE A 35 5.97 -2.24 8.58
CA ILE A 35 5.83 -3.10 7.38
C ILE A 35 6.75 -4.34 7.41
N TYR A 36 7.97 -4.25 7.95
CA TYR A 36 8.92 -5.36 7.85
C TYR A 36 8.50 -6.63 8.60
N PRO A 37 7.94 -6.58 9.84
CA PRO A 37 7.66 -7.80 10.60
C PRO A 37 6.80 -8.80 9.85
N LEU A 38 5.65 -8.35 9.32
CA LEU A 38 4.74 -9.21 8.59
C LEU A 38 5.29 -9.57 7.21
N HIS A 39 5.93 -8.63 6.52
CA HIS A 39 6.61 -8.91 5.26
C HIS A 39 7.60 -10.06 5.39
N LEU A 40 8.51 -10.01 6.36
CA LEU A 40 9.49 -11.06 6.60
C LEU A 40 8.84 -12.40 6.96
N ALA A 41 7.79 -12.38 7.79
CA ALA A 41 7.07 -13.61 8.14
C ALA A 41 6.43 -14.27 6.90
N THR A 42 5.76 -13.47 6.05
CA THR A 42 5.16 -14.00 4.82
C THR A 42 6.21 -14.42 3.79
N LEU A 43 7.34 -13.70 3.70
CA LEU A 43 8.46 -14.08 2.84
C LEU A 43 9.07 -15.40 3.30
N ALA A 44 9.33 -15.57 4.60
CA ALA A 44 9.85 -16.82 5.16
C ALA A 44 8.92 -18.00 4.88
N PHE A 45 7.60 -17.82 5.01
CA PHE A 45 6.61 -18.82 4.64
C PHE A 45 6.73 -19.24 3.16
N TYR A 46 6.80 -18.29 2.22
CA TYR A 46 6.92 -18.62 0.81
C TYR A 46 8.31 -19.13 0.41
N VAL A 47 9.38 -18.74 1.13
CA VAL A 47 10.71 -19.34 0.98
C VAL A 47 10.67 -20.81 1.43
N ALA A 48 9.97 -21.15 2.52
CA ALA A 48 9.77 -22.54 2.93
C ALA A 48 9.04 -23.36 1.85
N ILE A 49 8.02 -22.77 1.20
CA ILE A 49 7.40 -23.40 0.03
C ILE A 49 8.43 -23.55 -1.11
N GLY A 50 9.22 -22.51 -1.38
CA GLY A 50 10.28 -22.54 -2.40
C GLY A 50 11.28 -23.68 -2.19
N LEU A 51 11.70 -23.93 -0.95
CA LEU A 51 12.56 -25.06 -0.59
C LEU A 51 11.94 -26.40 -1.00
N LEU A 52 10.64 -26.60 -0.75
CA LEU A 52 9.92 -27.81 -1.16
C LEU A 52 9.81 -27.93 -2.69
N VAL A 53 9.65 -26.80 -3.39
CA VAL A 53 9.63 -26.78 -4.86
C VAL A 53 11.00 -27.16 -5.43
N TRP A 54 12.09 -26.61 -4.90
CA TRP A 54 13.46 -26.93 -5.32
C TRP A 54 13.83 -28.37 -5.00
N ALA A 55 13.36 -28.90 -3.87
CA ALA A 55 13.48 -30.31 -3.51
C ALA A 55 12.57 -31.25 -4.31
N ARG A 56 11.81 -30.74 -5.29
CA ARG A 56 10.86 -31.50 -6.14
C ARG A 56 9.76 -32.22 -5.33
N GLN A 57 9.44 -31.72 -4.14
CA GLN A 57 8.34 -32.23 -3.30
C GLN A 57 7.01 -31.52 -3.57
N LEU A 58 7.06 -30.33 -4.16
CA LEU A 58 5.89 -29.56 -4.60
C LEU A 58 6.05 -29.12 -6.06
N HIS A 59 4.96 -29.23 -6.83
CA HIS A 59 4.91 -28.85 -8.24
C HIS A 59 3.85 -27.76 -8.45
N PRO A 60 4.18 -26.48 -8.18
CA PRO A 60 3.25 -25.38 -8.40
C PRO A 60 3.02 -25.18 -9.90
N VAL A 61 1.88 -24.57 -10.25
CA VAL A 61 1.53 -24.21 -11.62
C VAL A 61 2.60 -23.31 -12.26
N ASP A 62 3.17 -22.40 -11.47
CA ASP A 62 4.25 -21.52 -11.90
C ASP A 62 5.40 -21.61 -10.89
N ALA A 63 6.42 -22.40 -11.24
CA ALA A 63 7.62 -22.57 -10.44
C ALA A 63 8.56 -21.35 -10.48
N THR A 64 8.44 -20.48 -11.49
CA THR A 64 9.30 -19.30 -11.65
C THR A 64 9.10 -18.28 -10.52
N ARG A 65 7.97 -18.36 -9.81
CA ARG A 65 7.68 -17.52 -8.63
C ARG A 65 8.58 -17.79 -7.44
N TYR A 66 9.24 -18.95 -7.41
CA TYR A 66 10.13 -19.37 -6.34
C TYR A 66 11.60 -19.32 -6.79
N ASP A 67 11.97 -18.33 -7.60
CA ASP A 67 13.37 -18.10 -7.91
C ASP A 67 14.15 -17.67 -6.66
N ALA A 68 15.23 -18.38 -6.33
CA ALA A 68 16.10 -18.07 -5.20
C ALA A 68 16.76 -16.69 -5.34
N ALA A 69 17.05 -16.25 -6.58
CA ALA A 69 17.62 -14.94 -6.85
C ALA A 69 16.69 -13.80 -6.42
N ALA A 70 15.37 -14.03 -6.37
CA ALA A 70 14.40 -13.04 -5.95
C ALA A 70 14.32 -12.86 -4.42
N ILE A 71 14.96 -13.71 -3.60
CA ILE A 71 14.94 -13.59 -2.13
C ILE A 71 15.56 -12.26 -1.69
N VAL A 72 16.74 -11.93 -2.21
CA VAL A 72 17.49 -10.72 -1.80
C VAL A 72 16.70 -9.44 -2.16
N PRO A 73 16.20 -9.26 -3.39
CA PRO A 73 15.33 -8.14 -3.72
C PRO A 73 14.08 -8.04 -2.84
N ASN A 74 13.44 -9.18 -2.50
CA ASN A 74 12.29 -9.21 -1.61
C ASN A 74 12.66 -8.83 -0.17
N LEU A 75 13.82 -9.29 0.32
CA LEU A 75 14.31 -8.99 1.65
C LEU A 75 14.53 -7.49 1.85
N PHE A 76 15.07 -6.81 0.83
CA PHE A 76 15.31 -5.36 0.84
C PHE A 76 14.13 -4.53 0.34
N LEU A 77 13.01 -5.15 -0.05
CA LEU A 77 11.83 -4.49 -0.61
C LEU A 77 12.13 -3.65 -1.88
N VAL A 78 13.07 -4.09 -2.72
CA VAL A 78 13.47 -3.40 -3.97
C VAL A 78 12.94 -4.10 -5.24
N HIS A 79 12.28 -5.24 -5.07
CA HIS A 79 11.81 -6.11 -6.17
C HIS A 79 10.77 -5.47 -7.11
N ALA A 80 10.07 -4.41 -6.70
CA ALA A 80 9.08 -3.72 -7.54
C ALA A 80 9.52 -2.33 -7.99
N TRP A 81 10.80 -1.98 -7.83
CA TRP A 81 11.33 -0.67 -8.20
C TRP A 81 11.62 -0.58 -9.69
N PHE A 82 12.31 -1.58 -10.22
CA PHE A 82 12.71 -1.61 -11.62
C PHE A 82 11.94 -2.68 -12.39
N PRO A 83 11.97 -2.65 -13.73
CA PRO A 83 11.48 -3.73 -14.58
C PRO A 83 12.37 -4.98 -14.42
N SER A 84 12.30 -5.63 -13.25
CA SER A 84 13.24 -6.71 -12.85
C SER A 84 12.67 -8.12 -12.97
N GLY A 85 11.45 -8.27 -13.49
CA GLY A 85 10.89 -9.58 -13.85
C GLY A 85 9.74 -10.04 -12.98
N THR A 86 9.53 -11.36 -12.99
CA THR A 86 8.28 -12.06 -12.66
C THR A 86 7.81 -11.89 -11.22
N ILE A 87 6.52 -12.20 -11.01
CA ILE A 87 5.92 -12.24 -9.68
C ILE A 87 6.64 -13.28 -8.83
N SER A 88 7.20 -12.89 -7.68
CA SER A 88 7.88 -13.82 -6.77
C SER A 88 7.23 -13.90 -5.39
N PHE A 89 7.36 -15.07 -4.74
CA PHE A 89 6.90 -15.36 -3.38
C PHE A 89 5.47 -14.83 -3.09
N ASN A 90 5.35 -13.86 -2.18
CA ASN A 90 4.09 -13.22 -1.85
C ASN A 90 3.71 -12.20 -2.94
N TYR A 91 2.82 -12.60 -3.86
CA TYR A 91 2.51 -11.83 -5.07
C TYR A 91 1.96 -10.41 -4.83
N VAL A 92 1.50 -10.08 -3.62
CA VAL A 92 0.98 -8.75 -3.29
C VAL A 92 2.03 -7.84 -2.68
N SER A 93 3.20 -8.37 -2.32
CA SER A 93 4.29 -7.62 -1.68
C SER A 93 4.86 -6.48 -2.54
N TRP A 94 4.61 -6.48 -3.85
CA TRP A 94 5.05 -5.40 -4.75
C TRP A 94 4.60 -4.02 -4.28
N SER A 95 3.41 -3.91 -3.69
CA SER A 95 2.90 -2.62 -3.22
C SER A 95 3.62 -2.15 -1.97
N VAL A 96 4.10 -3.06 -1.13
CA VAL A 96 4.95 -2.79 0.05
C VAL A 96 6.35 -2.36 -0.39
N SER A 97 6.90 -2.98 -1.45
CA SER A 97 8.15 -2.54 -2.08
C SER A 97 8.04 -1.13 -2.66
N ALA A 98 6.94 -0.84 -3.38
CA ALA A 98 6.67 0.50 -3.89
C ALA A 98 6.39 1.52 -2.76
N GLU A 99 5.74 1.08 -1.67
CA GLU A 99 5.52 1.90 -0.47
C GLU A 99 6.85 2.27 0.21
N PHE A 100 7.77 1.31 0.32
CA PHE A 100 9.10 1.55 0.87
C PHE A 100 9.87 2.59 0.04
N PHE A 101 9.75 2.56 -1.29
CA PHE A 101 10.33 3.60 -2.16
C PHE A 101 9.78 4.99 -1.83
N VAL A 102 8.46 5.15 -1.71
CA VAL A 102 7.86 6.47 -1.44
C VAL A 102 8.15 6.97 -0.03
N TYR A 103 8.43 6.08 0.92
CA TYR A 103 8.94 6.49 2.23
C TYR A 103 10.33 7.12 2.11
N LEU A 104 11.22 6.53 1.33
CA LEU A 104 12.55 7.09 1.08
C LEU A 104 12.48 8.44 0.34
N SER A 105 11.57 8.57 -0.63
CA SER A 105 11.41 9.81 -1.39
C SER A 105 10.58 10.89 -0.69
N PHE A 106 9.92 10.57 0.43
CA PHE A 106 9.00 11.48 1.12
C PHE A 106 9.59 12.86 1.43
N PRO A 107 10.82 13.03 1.95
CA PRO A 107 11.36 14.36 2.23
C PRO A 107 11.45 15.24 0.97
N LEU A 108 11.88 14.66 -0.15
CA LEU A 108 11.98 15.37 -1.42
C LEU A 108 10.59 15.74 -1.96
N VAL A 109 9.64 14.81 -1.89
CA VAL A 109 8.24 15.07 -2.29
C VAL A 109 7.62 16.16 -1.41
N ALA A 110 7.82 16.10 -0.09
CA ALA A 110 7.30 17.08 0.86
C ALA A 110 7.88 18.48 0.61
N LEU A 111 9.13 18.59 0.17
CA LEU A 111 9.72 19.87 -0.25
C LEU A 111 9.15 20.35 -1.59
N ALA A 112 9.06 19.46 -2.59
CA ALA A 112 8.63 19.79 -3.94
C ALA A 112 7.18 20.32 -3.99
N VAL A 113 6.30 19.86 -3.09
CA VAL A 113 4.89 20.28 -3.09
C VAL A 113 4.61 21.54 -2.28
N ARG A 114 5.57 22.13 -1.54
CA ARG A 114 5.35 23.33 -0.71
C ARG A 114 5.09 24.63 -1.47
N GLY A 115 5.36 24.64 -2.77
CA GLY A 115 5.22 25.82 -3.63
C GLY A 115 3.76 26.21 -3.90
N ARG A 116 3.51 26.90 -5.01
CA ARG A 116 2.15 27.28 -5.41
C ARG A 116 1.31 26.03 -5.74
N PRO A 117 0.07 25.89 -5.22
CA PRO A 117 -0.72 24.67 -5.40
C PRO A 117 -0.88 24.24 -6.86
N ALA A 118 -1.16 25.19 -7.76
CA ALA A 118 -1.32 24.91 -9.18
C ALA A 118 -0.03 24.42 -9.85
N ILE A 119 1.12 25.00 -9.50
CA ILE A 119 2.43 24.64 -10.08
C ILE A 119 2.84 23.25 -9.62
N SER A 120 2.72 22.96 -8.32
CA SER A 120 3.05 21.65 -7.76
C SER A 120 2.09 20.56 -8.26
N LEU A 121 0.80 20.86 -8.44
CA LEU A 121 -0.16 19.94 -9.03
C LEU A 121 0.16 19.65 -10.50
N LEU A 122 0.51 20.68 -11.29
CA LEU A 122 0.95 20.52 -12.67
C LEU A 122 2.21 19.65 -12.75
N ALA A 123 3.18 19.86 -11.86
CA ALA A 123 4.39 19.01 -11.80
C ALA A 123 4.05 17.54 -11.52
N ILE A 124 3.11 17.26 -10.61
CA ILE A 124 2.63 15.89 -10.33
C ILE A 124 1.94 15.29 -11.56
N ALA A 125 1.10 16.07 -12.24
CA ALA A 125 0.41 15.63 -13.45
C ALA A 125 1.39 15.33 -14.59
N LEU A 126 2.40 16.19 -14.79
CA LEU A 126 3.47 15.97 -15.77
C LEU A 126 4.30 14.74 -15.43
N LEU A 127 4.67 14.54 -14.16
CA LEU A 127 5.38 13.34 -13.71
C LEU A 127 4.56 12.08 -13.99
N PHE A 128 3.27 12.10 -13.68
CA PHE A 128 2.35 10.99 -13.99
C PHE A 128 2.31 10.71 -15.50
N ALA A 129 2.18 11.74 -16.33
CA ALA A 129 2.14 11.61 -17.78
C ALA A 129 3.45 11.02 -18.34
N VAL A 130 4.61 11.50 -17.87
CA VAL A 130 5.93 10.96 -18.25
C VAL A 130 6.03 9.49 -17.88
N PHE A 131 5.64 9.10 -16.67
CA PHE A 131 5.64 7.70 -16.26
C PHE A 131 4.63 6.85 -17.01
N ALA A 132 3.48 7.40 -17.41
CA ALA A 132 2.50 6.70 -18.24
C ALA A 132 3.03 6.44 -19.64
N VAL A 133 3.68 7.43 -20.27
CA VAL A 133 4.34 7.26 -21.56
C VAL A 133 5.49 6.26 -21.46
N TYR A 134 6.33 6.35 -20.42
CA TYR A 134 7.42 5.39 -20.20
C TYR A 134 6.87 3.96 -20.02
N ALA A 135 5.85 3.77 -19.18
CA ALA A 135 5.23 2.47 -18.96
C ALA A 135 4.70 1.87 -20.28
N GLN A 136 3.99 2.67 -21.07
CA GLN A 136 3.42 2.24 -22.34
C GLN A 136 4.49 1.90 -23.38
N THR A 137 5.55 2.71 -23.50
CA THR A 137 6.54 2.61 -24.57
C THR A 137 7.72 1.69 -24.25
N ARG A 138 8.08 1.53 -22.97
CA ARG A 138 9.24 0.74 -22.54
C ARG A 138 8.87 -0.57 -21.87
N ILE A 139 7.74 -0.62 -21.17
CA ILE A 139 7.27 -1.83 -20.46
C ILE A 139 6.15 -2.52 -21.26
N GLY A 140 5.41 -1.77 -22.09
CA GLY A 140 4.28 -2.31 -22.84
C GLY A 140 3.01 -2.49 -22.00
N LEU A 141 2.95 -1.87 -20.82
CA LEU A 141 1.80 -1.89 -19.93
C LEU A 141 1.37 -0.46 -19.55
N PRO A 142 0.07 -0.20 -19.37
CA PRO A 142 -0.38 1.07 -18.82
C PRO A 142 0.09 1.23 -17.37
N LEU A 143 0.36 2.48 -16.96
CA LEU A 143 0.89 2.80 -15.63
C LEU A 143 0.01 2.25 -14.48
N THR A 144 -1.30 2.22 -14.70
CA THR A 144 -2.31 1.69 -13.78
C THR A 144 -2.12 0.21 -13.45
N ARG A 145 -1.53 -0.56 -14.37
CA ARG A 145 -1.30 -2.01 -14.25
C ARG A 145 0.12 -2.37 -13.79
N LEU A 146 1.01 -1.38 -13.64
CA LEU A 146 2.34 -1.65 -13.11
C LEU A 146 2.26 -2.12 -11.65
N GLY A 147 2.88 -3.28 -11.42
CA GLY A 147 3.02 -3.91 -10.12
C GLY A 147 4.47 -4.32 -9.89
N TRP A 148 4.80 -5.57 -10.20
CA TRP A 148 6.17 -6.10 -10.12
C TRP A 148 7.13 -5.46 -11.12
N GLN A 149 6.61 -5.02 -12.28
CA GLN A 149 7.38 -4.36 -13.33
C GLN A 149 7.42 -2.85 -13.08
N ALA A 150 8.15 -2.39 -12.07
CA ALA A 150 8.28 -0.97 -11.71
C ALA A 150 7.01 -0.31 -11.12
N GLY A 151 6.32 -0.97 -10.18
CA GLY A 151 5.17 -0.43 -9.45
C GLY A 151 5.46 0.88 -8.69
N MET A 152 6.73 1.20 -8.42
CA MET A 152 7.13 2.50 -7.87
C MET A 152 6.69 3.67 -8.76
N LEU A 153 6.69 3.51 -10.09
CA LEU A 153 6.31 4.55 -11.03
C LEU A 153 4.83 4.94 -10.86
N ARG A 154 3.99 3.97 -10.47
CA ARG A 154 2.58 4.22 -10.13
C ARG A 154 2.43 4.85 -8.74
N ALA A 155 3.28 4.44 -7.80
CA ALA A 155 3.24 4.86 -6.41
C ALA A 155 3.62 6.32 -6.20
N ILE A 156 4.74 6.77 -6.80
CA ILE A 156 5.30 8.11 -6.59
C ILE A 156 4.30 9.24 -6.89
N PRO A 157 3.70 9.35 -8.10
CA PRO A 157 2.78 10.46 -8.38
C PRO A 157 1.50 10.38 -7.54
N SER A 158 1.00 9.16 -7.26
CA SER A 158 -0.15 8.95 -6.37
C SER A 158 0.14 9.42 -4.94
N PHE A 159 1.32 9.08 -4.42
CA PHE A 159 1.78 9.48 -3.10
C PHE A 159 2.01 10.99 -3.03
N ALA A 160 2.67 11.56 -4.04
CA ALA A 160 2.89 13.00 -4.15
C ALA A 160 1.58 13.78 -4.18
N PHE A 161 0.55 13.28 -4.87
CA PHE A 161 -0.79 13.88 -4.83
C PHE A 161 -1.38 13.86 -3.41
N GLY A 162 -1.20 12.78 -2.65
CA GLY A 162 -1.60 12.71 -1.24
C GLY A 162 -0.88 13.73 -0.35
N VAL A 163 0.44 13.86 -0.52
CA VAL A 163 1.24 14.87 0.20
C VAL A 163 0.81 16.29 -0.20
N TRP A 164 0.50 16.51 -1.48
CA TRP A 164 0.00 17.79 -2.00
C TRP A 164 -1.36 18.18 -1.40
N ILE A 165 -2.27 17.22 -1.22
CA ILE A 165 -3.57 17.46 -0.55
C ILE A 165 -3.33 18.00 0.86
N GLU A 166 -2.48 17.33 1.65
CA GLU A 166 -2.19 17.75 3.03
C GLU A 166 -1.44 19.09 3.10
N ALA A 167 -0.51 19.34 2.17
CA ALA A 167 0.27 20.57 2.11
C ALA A 167 -0.60 21.80 1.79
N HIS A 168 -1.67 21.63 0.99
CA HIS A 168 -2.59 22.70 0.59
C HIS A 168 -3.98 22.57 1.19
N ARG A 169 -4.08 21.83 2.30
CA ARG A 169 -5.35 21.47 2.91
C ARG A 169 -6.25 22.67 3.19
N ASP A 170 -5.68 23.80 3.63
CA ASP A 170 -6.46 24.97 4.04
C ASP A 170 -7.03 25.74 2.83
N GLN A 171 -6.25 25.85 1.75
CA GLN A 171 -6.72 26.41 0.49
C GLN A 171 -7.83 25.51 -0.11
N LEU A 172 -7.63 24.19 -0.09
CA LEU A 172 -8.62 23.22 -0.56
C LEU A 172 -9.91 23.27 0.27
N SER A 173 -9.81 23.31 1.60
CA SER A 173 -10.98 23.43 2.47
C SER A 173 -11.79 24.70 2.19
N ARG A 174 -11.13 25.84 1.94
CA ARG A 174 -11.83 27.09 1.55
C ARG A 174 -12.47 26.98 0.17
N LEU A 175 -11.77 26.41 -0.80
CA LEU A 175 -12.26 26.25 -2.17
C LEU A 175 -13.51 25.35 -2.22
N PHE A 176 -13.53 24.26 -1.45
CA PHE A 176 -14.61 23.29 -1.46
C PHE A 176 -15.72 23.54 -0.43
N ALA A 177 -15.54 24.49 0.50
CA ALA A 177 -16.53 24.81 1.53
C ALA A 177 -17.95 25.09 0.99
N PRO A 178 -18.14 25.84 -0.12
CA PRO A 178 -19.47 26.13 -0.67
C PRO A 178 -20.17 24.92 -1.31
N TYR A 179 -19.45 23.85 -1.63
CA TYR A 179 -19.93 22.79 -2.51
C TYR A 179 -20.36 21.51 -1.80
N HIS A 180 -20.58 21.55 -0.48
CA HIS A 180 -21.02 20.41 0.34
C HIS A 180 -20.24 19.12 0.02
N PRO A 181 -18.98 18.99 0.46
CA PRO A 181 -18.07 17.91 0.03
C PRO A 181 -18.63 16.50 0.25
N ALA A 182 -19.53 16.29 1.22
CA ALA A 182 -20.19 15.00 1.43
C ALA A 182 -21.17 14.61 0.31
N LEU A 183 -21.86 15.58 -0.31
CA LEU A 183 -22.72 15.32 -1.47
C LEU A 183 -21.85 14.96 -2.68
N LEU A 184 -20.79 15.72 -2.92
CA LEU A 184 -19.83 15.43 -3.99
C LEU A 184 -19.17 14.07 -3.80
N LEU A 185 -18.83 13.68 -2.56
CA LEU A 185 -18.28 12.38 -2.26
C LEU A 185 -19.26 11.25 -2.63
N LYS A 186 -20.54 11.38 -2.25
CA LYS A 186 -21.58 10.39 -2.61
C LYS A 186 -21.74 10.30 -4.13
N ALA A 187 -21.86 11.44 -4.81
CA ALA A 187 -21.97 11.49 -6.27
C ALA A 187 -20.73 10.88 -6.96
N GLY A 188 -19.54 11.20 -6.46
CA GLY A 188 -18.27 10.66 -6.95
C GLY A 188 -18.15 9.15 -6.76
N LEU A 189 -18.62 8.60 -5.64
CA LEU A 189 -18.65 7.15 -5.39
C LEU A 189 -19.63 6.43 -6.33
N VAL A 190 -20.82 7.00 -6.56
CA VAL A 190 -21.80 6.45 -7.52
C VAL A 190 -21.22 6.48 -8.94
N LEU A 191 -20.68 7.63 -9.36
CA LEU A 191 -20.04 7.77 -10.66
C LEU A 191 -18.89 6.78 -10.82
N LEU A 192 -18.05 6.60 -9.79
CA LEU A 192 -16.97 5.61 -9.81
C LEU A 192 -17.50 4.20 -10.05
N GLY A 193 -18.57 3.80 -9.35
CA GLY A 193 -19.23 2.52 -9.58
C GLY A 193 -19.72 2.37 -11.03
N VAL A 194 -20.35 3.41 -11.59
CA VAL A 194 -20.82 3.41 -12.98
C VAL A 194 -19.65 3.29 -13.97
N LEU A 195 -18.59 4.09 -13.82
CA LEU A 195 -17.42 4.03 -14.71
C LEU A 195 -16.76 2.65 -14.68
N MET A 196 -16.69 2.01 -13.49
CA MET A 196 -16.16 0.65 -13.36
C MET A 196 -17.07 -0.40 -14.00
N ILE A 197 -18.40 -0.27 -13.89
CA ILE A 197 -19.34 -1.21 -14.52
C ILE A 197 -19.27 -1.10 -16.06
N VAL A 198 -19.24 0.12 -16.57
CA VAL A 198 -19.18 0.40 -18.02
C VAL A 198 -17.76 0.23 -18.60
N GLN A 199 -16.77 -0.11 -17.76
CA GLN A 199 -15.37 -0.34 -18.15
C GLN A 199 -14.77 0.86 -18.90
N ILE A 200 -15.06 2.08 -18.42
CA ILE A 200 -14.46 3.31 -18.94
C ILE A 200 -12.94 3.27 -18.74
N ASP A 201 -12.23 4.06 -19.55
CA ASP A 201 -10.77 4.14 -19.51
C ASP A 201 -10.20 4.22 -18.08
N GLN A 202 -9.15 3.44 -17.87
CA GLN A 202 -8.53 3.24 -16.57
C GLN A 202 -7.88 4.51 -15.99
N TYR A 203 -7.44 5.45 -16.84
CA TYR A 203 -6.86 6.71 -16.38
C TYR A 203 -7.95 7.69 -15.94
N VAL A 204 -9.08 7.73 -16.65
CA VAL A 204 -10.27 8.49 -16.22
C VAL A 204 -10.78 7.96 -14.88
N THR A 205 -10.91 6.64 -14.76
CA THR A 205 -11.32 5.98 -13.51
C THR A 205 -10.34 6.27 -12.38
N LEU A 206 -9.02 6.24 -12.65
CA LEU A 206 -8.00 6.58 -11.65
C LEU A 206 -8.07 8.04 -11.20
N ALA A 207 -8.27 8.98 -12.12
CA ALA A 207 -8.42 10.39 -11.80
C ALA A 207 -9.63 10.61 -10.89
N LEU A 208 -10.75 9.95 -11.17
CA LEU A 208 -11.92 10.00 -10.30
C LEU A 208 -11.64 9.40 -8.91
N ILE A 209 -10.88 8.30 -8.81
CA ILE A 209 -10.45 7.76 -7.51
C ILE A 209 -9.65 8.78 -6.71
N TRP A 210 -8.78 9.57 -7.36
CA TRP A 210 -8.00 10.62 -6.69
C TRP A 210 -8.91 11.74 -6.17
N VAL A 211 -9.90 12.15 -6.96
CA VAL A 211 -10.92 13.13 -6.54
C VAL A 211 -11.76 12.60 -5.38
N VAL A 212 -12.20 11.35 -5.42
CA VAL A 212 -12.97 10.72 -4.32
C VAL A 212 -12.14 10.70 -3.03
N VAL A 213 -10.84 10.40 -3.09
CA VAL A 213 -9.96 10.45 -1.91
C VAL A 213 -9.81 11.88 -1.36
N LEU A 214 -9.65 12.89 -2.24
CA LEU A 214 -9.63 14.30 -1.84
C LEU A 214 -10.94 14.68 -1.14
N LEU A 215 -12.10 14.35 -1.72
CA LEU A 215 -13.40 14.67 -1.14
C LEU A 215 -13.62 13.97 0.21
N ALA A 216 -13.20 12.72 0.34
CA ALA A 216 -13.24 11.99 1.61
C ALA A 216 -12.37 12.69 2.68
N TYR A 217 -11.14 13.07 2.33
CA TYR A 217 -10.26 13.83 3.22
C TYR A 217 -10.87 15.17 3.66
N LEU A 218 -11.50 15.90 2.74
CA LEU A 218 -12.17 17.18 3.06
C LEU A 218 -13.39 16.98 3.97
N CYS A 219 -14.14 15.88 3.82
CA CYS A 219 -15.22 15.53 4.74
C CYS A 219 -14.69 15.25 6.15
N ASP A 220 -13.62 14.47 6.25
CA ASP A 220 -12.98 14.14 7.53
C ASP A 220 -12.46 15.42 8.23
N ARG A 221 -11.85 16.35 7.48
CA ARG A 221 -11.41 17.65 8.01
C ARG A 221 -12.57 18.53 8.50
N ALA A 222 -13.70 18.50 7.79
CA ALA A 222 -14.89 19.24 8.15
C ALA A 222 -15.71 18.56 9.27
N ALA A 223 -15.21 17.45 9.85
CA ALA A 223 -15.89 16.63 10.84
C ALA A 223 -17.29 16.15 10.39
N VAL A 224 -17.48 16.00 9.08
CA VAL A 224 -18.75 15.53 8.52
C VAL A 224 -18.80 14.01 8.65
N SER A 225 -19.71 13.52 9.49
CA SER A 225 -19.91 12.07 9.62
C SER A 225 -20.42 11.47 8.31
N THR A 226 -19.64 10.57 7.74
CA THR A 226 -20.03 9.71 6.62
C THR A 226 -20.15 8.26 7.08
N TRP A 227 -20.85 7.43 6.32
CA TRP A 227 -20.89 5.98 6.55
C TRP A 227 -19.49 5.34 6.55
N LEU A 228 -18.54 5.92 5.79
CA LEU A 228 -17.13 5.51 5.75
C LEU A 228 -16.38 5.87 7.05
N SER A 229 -16.76 6.96 7.70
CA SER A 229 -16.19 7.41 8.98
C SER A 229 -16.79 6.71 10.21
N ALA A 230 -17.70 5.75 10.01
CA ALA A 230 -18.34 5.04 11.11
C ALA A 230 -17.27 4.41 12.03
N ARG A 231 -17.38 4.65 13.35
CA ARG A 231 -16.36 4.27 14.34
C ARG A 231 -15.93 2.81 14.25
N TRP A 232 -16.88 1.91 14.01
CA TRP A 232 -16.61 0.47 13.89
C TRP A 232 -15.77 0.12 12.66
N LEU A 233 -15.90 0.88 11.57
CA LEU A 233 -15.14 0.68 10.33
C LEU A 233 -13.76 1.35 10.44
N ALA A 234 -13.72 2.59 10.93
CA ALA A 234 -12.50 3.34 11.16
C ALA A 234 -11.54 2.60 12.12
N ALA A 235 -12.06 2.02 13.21
CA ALA A 235 -11.27 1.25 14.17
C ALA A 235 -10.62 -0.02 13.56
N ARG A 236 -11.10 -0.48 12.40
CA ARG A 236 -10.55 -1.65 11.69
C ARG A 236 -9.52 -1.28 10.63
N GLY A 237 -9.28 0.01 10.39
CA GLY A 237 -8.30 0.48 9.41
C GLY A 237 -6.89 -0.06 9.65
N GLU A 238 -6.53 -0.33 10.92
CA GLU A 238 -5.23 -0.91 11.27
C GLU A 238 -5.00 -2.32 10.71
N LEU A 239 -6.08 -3.07 10.45
CA LEU A 239 -6.05 -4.43 9.92
C LEU A 239 -5.81 -4.47 8.41
N THR A 240 -5.98 -3.35 7.69
CA THR A 240 -5.90 -3.32 6.21
C THR A 240 -4.58 -3.90 5.71
N TYR A 241 -3.48 -3.57 6.37
CA TYR A 241 -2.15 -4.08 6.01
C TYR A 241 -2.05 -5.60 6.23
N SER A 242 -2.50 -6.08 7.39
CA SER A 242 -2.49 -7.51 7.74
C SER A 242 -3.39 -8.32 6.81
N LEU A 243 -4.60 -7.84 6.53
CA LEU A 243 -5.54 -8.43 5.57
C LEU A 243 -4.89 -8.57 4.19
N TYR A 244 -4.27 -7.50 3.71
CA TYR A 244 -3.60 -7.46 2.42
C TYR A 244 -2.43 -8.45 2.31
N MET A 245 -1.59 -8.54 3.34
CA MET A 245 -0.42 -9.40 3.32
C MET A 245 -0.72 -10.88 3.54
N LEU A 246 -1.79 -11.19 4.28
CA LEU A 246 -2.15 -12.56 4.67
C LEU A 246 -3.16 -13.23 3.74
N HIS A 247 -3.96 -12.49 2.96
CA HIS A 247 -4.91 -13.12 2.05
C HIS A 247 -4.25 -14.06 1.03
N PRO A 248 -3.01 -13.81 0.51
CA PRO A 248 -2.32 -14.76 -0.34
C PRO A 248 -1.96 -16.06 0.39
N LEU A 249 -1.54 -15.95 1.65
CA LEU A 249 -1.25 -17.13 2.49
C LEU A 249 -2.51 -17.97 2.68
N VAL A 250 -3.63 -17.33 3.01
CA VAL A 250 -4.92 -18.01 3.14
C VAL A 250 -5.35 -18.62 1.80
N ALA A 251 -5.17 -17.91 0.69
CA ALA A 251 -5.47 -18.46 -0.63
C ALA A 251 -4.58 -19.68 -0.94
N THR A 252 -3.28 -19.64 -0.63
CA THR A 252 -2.36 -20.75 -0.86
C THR A 252 -2.68 -21.96 0.03
N VAL A 253 -2.85 -21.77 1.34
CA VAL A 253 -3.06 -22.87 2.29
C VAL A 253 -4.50 -23.38 2.26
N PHE A 254 -5.47 -22.48 2.39
CA PHE A 254 -6.88 -22.86 2.50
C PHE A 254 -7.48 -23.13 1.12
N LEU A 255 -7.46 -22.17 0.20
CA LEU A 255 -8.18 -22.31 -1.08
C LEU A 255 -7.49 -23.26 -2.07
N ALA A 256 -6.16 -23.28 -2.13
CA ALA A 256 -5.45 -24.10 -3.11
C ALA A 256 -5.12 -25.51 -2.61
N VAL A 257 -4.96 -25.71 -1.29
CA VAL A 257 -4.52 -27.00 -0.73
C VAL A 257 -5.62 -27.68 0.09
N LEU A 258 -6.15 -27.03 1.14
CA LEU A 258 -7.05 -27.70 2.08
C LEU A 258 -8.47 -27.86 1.54
N PHE A 259 -9.09 -26.78 1.08
CA PHE A 259 -10.50 -26.74 0.72
C PHE A 259 -10.87 -27.71 -0.43
N PRO A 260 -10.09 -27.81 -1.53
CA PRO A 260 -10.39 -28.75 -2.61
C PRO A 260 -10.37 -30.22 -2.17
N ARG A 261 -9.58 -30.57 -1.15
CA ARG A 261 -9.53 -31.92 -0.58
C ARG A 261 -10.75 -32.24 0.28
N LEU A 262 -11.42 -31.23 0.81
CA LEU A 262 -12.59 -31.39 1.68
C LEU A 262 -13.90 -31.42 0.88
N LEU A 263 -14.06 -30.50 -0.09
CA LEU A 263 -15.35 -30.25 -0.77
C LEU A 263 -15.25 -30.29 -2.30
N GLY A 264 -14.08 -30.64 -2.86
CA GLY A 264 -13.84 -30.71 -4.29
C GLY A 264 -13.68 -29.34 -4.95
N THR A 265 -13.70 -29.33 -6.28
CA THR A 265 -13.38 -28.15 -7.12
C THR A 265 -14.55 -27.65 -7.96
N SER A 266 -15.78 -28.05 -7.66
CA SER A 266 -16.99 -27.59 -8.36
C SER A 266 -17.19 -26.08 -8.16
N LEU A 267 -17.92 -25.42 -9.07
CA LEU A 267 -18.19 -23.98 -8.95
C LEU A 267 -18.88 -23.62 -7.62
N PRO A 268 -19.93 -24.32 -7.16
CA PRO A 268 -20.53 -24.05 -5.85
C PRO A 268 -19.54 -24.23 -4.70
N ALA A 269 -18.70 -25.27 -4.73
CA ALA A 269 -17.67 -25.48 -3.72
C ALA A 269 -16.67 -24.30 -3.69
N ARG A 270 -16.19 -23.83 -4.85
CA ARG A 270 -15.28 -22.67 -4.92
C ARG A 270 -15.91 -21.40 -4.32
N ILE A 271 -17.20 -21.15 -4.55
CA ILE A 271 -17.91 -20.02 -3.95
C ILE A 271 -17.92 -20.16 -2.43
N VAL A 272 -18.30 -21.34 -1.90
CA VAL A 272 -18.27 -21.62 -0.46
C VAL A 272 -16.87 -21.45 0.11
N GLY A 273 -15.84 -21.90 -0.61
CA GLY A 273 -14.44 -21.74 -0.21
C GLY A 273 -14.04 -20.28 -0.09
N VAL A 274 -14.38 -19.44 -1.08
CA VAL A 274 -14.11 -18.00 -1.01
C VAL A 274 -14.85 -17.36 0.16
N LEU A 275 -16.13 -17.68 0.35
CA LEU A 275 -16.92 -17.15 1.47
C LEU A 275 -16.35 -17.58 2.83
N ALA A 276 -15.85 -18.80 2.96
CA ALA A 276 -15.18 -19.29 4.16
C ALA A 276 -13.79 -18.68 4.36
N ALA A 277 -13.08 -18.33 3.29
CA ALA A 277 -11.75 -17.70 3.37
C ALA A 277 -11.80 -16.29 3.96
N LEU A 278 -12.90 -15.55 3.77
CA LEU A 278 -13.08 -14.18 4.29
C LEU A 278 -12.98 -14.09 5.83
N PRO A 279 -13.76 -14.85 6.63
CA PRO A 279 -13.59 -14.84 8.08
C PRO A 279 -12.24 -15.42 8.53
N ILE A 280 -11.66 -16.38 7.78
CA ILE A 280 -10.33 -16.94 8.09
C ILE A 280 -9.25 -15.87 7.95
N VAL A 281 -9.21 -15.14 6.83
CA VAL A 281 -8.21 -14.07 6.63
C VAL A 281 -8.41 -12.95 7.64
N TYR A 282 -9.66 -12.62 7.96
CA TYR A 282 -9.96 -11.63 8.98
C TYR A 282 -9.44 -12.03 10.37
N LEU A 283 -9.70 -13.27 10.79
CA LEU A 283 -9.19 -13.79 12.05
C LEU A 283 -7.66 -13.83 12.06
N ALA A 284 -7.04 -14.32 10.98
CA ALA A 284 -5.58 -14.32 10.84
C ALA A 284 -4.99 -12.91 10.94
N ALA A 285 -5.61 -11.91 10.31
CA ALA A 285 -5.22 -10.50 10.40
C ALA A 285 -5.33 -9.95 11.83
N VAL A 286 -6.41 -10.25 12.56
CA VAL A 286 -6.58 -9.84 13.95
C VAL A 286 -5.53 -10.47 14.85
N LEU A 287 -5.27 -11.77 14.69
CA LEU A 287 -4.27 -12.50 15.48
C LEU A 287 -2.86 -11.99 15.19
N SER A 288 -2.52 -11.82 13.91
CA SER A 288 -1.24 -11.23 13.48
C SER A 288 -1.03 -9.85 14.08
N LEU A 289 -2.01 -8.95 13.94
CA LEU A 289 -1.87 -7.58 14.42
C LEU A 289 -1.65 -7.52 15.93
N ARG A 290 -2.41 -8.31 16.70
CA ARG A 290 -2.38 -8.29 18.17
C ARG A 290 -1.18 -9.01 18.75
N HIS A 291 -0.85 -10.20 18.24
CA HIS A 291 0.12 -11.11 18.86
C HIS A 291 1.48 -11.12 18.18
N PHE A 292 1.60 -10.58 16.97
CA PHE A 292 2.87 -10.56 16.23
C PHE A 292 3.31 -9.15 15.86
N GLU A 293 2.55 -8.43 15.04
CA GLU A 293 2.96 -7.13 14.49
C GLU A 293 3.14 -6.06 15.58
N ASN A 294 2.14 -5.85 16.44
CA ASN A 294 2.21 -4.82 17.48
C ASN A 294 3.28 -5.10 18.55
N PRO A 295 3.46 -6.34 19.04
CA PRO A 295 4.58 -6.69 19.91
C PRO A 295 5.95 -6.38 19.28
N VAL A 296 6.19 -6.86 18.05
CA VAL A 296 7.47 -6.63 17.36
C VAL A 296 7.70 -5.14 17.08
N ARG A 297 6.66 -4.42 16.63
CA ARG A 297 6.71 -2.97 16.40
C ARG A 297 7.07 -2.21 17.68
N ARG A 298 6.52 -2.60 18.83
CA ARG A 298 6.87 -1.99 20.13
C ARG A 298 8.30 -2.30 20.54
N ALA A 299 8.77 -3.53 20.32
CA ALA A 299 10.15 -3.92 20.63
C ALA A 299 11.18 -3.13 19.80
N ILE A 300 10.97 -3.00 18.48
CA ILE A 300 11.86 -2.25 17.59
C ILE A 300 11.95 -0.78 18.01
N ASN A 301 10.81 -0.15 18.30
CA ASN A 301 10.80 1.26 18.70
C ASN A 301 11.48 1.49 20.06
N ARG A 302 11.18 0.66 21.07
CA ARG A 302 11.83 0.74 22.40
C ARG A 302 13.34 0.59 22.33
N TRP A 303 13.82 -0.34 21.51
CA TRP A 303 15.26 -0.55 21.32
C TRP A 303 15.95 0.68 20.71
N GLY A 304 15.32 1.29 19.70
CA GLY A 304 15.82 2.51 19.09
C GLY A 304 15.82 3.71 20.04
N ASP A 305 14.79 3.84 20.89
CA ASP A 305 14.71 4.94 21.87
C ASP A 305 15.78 4.82 22.95
N ARG A 306 16.07 3.59 23.42
CA ARG A 306 17.17 3.34 24.37
C ARG A 306 18.54 3.73 23.81
N ARG A 307 18.80 3.43 22.53
CA ARG A 307 20.07 3.78 21.86
C ARG A 307 20.24 5.28 21.66
N ALA A 308 19.15 6.01 21.41
CA ALA A 308 19.20 7.47 21.29
C ALA A 308 19.47 8.19 22.63
N LEU A 309 19.16 7.54 23.76
CA LEU A 309 19.37 8.07 25.11
C LEU A 309 20.71 7.64 25.74
N SER A 310 21.41 6.69 25.14
CA SER A 310 22.77 6.31 25.57
C SER A 310 23.76 7.44 25.22
N PRO A 311 24.57 7.95 26.17
CA PRO A 311 25.64 8.91 25.86
C PRO A 311 26.57 8.28 24.82
N GLN A 312 26.95 9.02 23.78
CA GLN A 312 27.99 8.55 22.87
C GLN A 312 29.28 8.34 23.67
N PRO A 313 29.89 7.14 23.65
CA PRO A 313 31.20 6.95 24.25
C PRO A 313 32.23 7.70 23.39
N GLY A 314 32.70 8.84 23.86
CA GLY A 314 33.81 9.60 23.27
C GLY A 314 33.40 10.89 22.57
N ALA A 315 33.24 11.96 23.35
CA ALA A 315 33.54 13.33 22.95
C ALA A 315 34.56 13.88 23.96
#